data_AF-A0A371E144-F1
#
_entry.id   AF-A0A371E144-F1
#
_cell.length_a   1.000
_cell.length_b   1.000
_cell.length_c   1.000
_cell.angle_alpha   90.00
_cell.angle_beta   90.00
_cell.angle_gamma   90.00
#
_symmetry.space_group_name_H-M   'P 1'
#
loop_
_entity.id
_entity.type
_entity.pdbx_description
1 polymer ?
#
loop_
_entity_poly.entity_id
_entity_poly.type
_entity_poly.pdbx_seq_one_letter_code
_entity_poly.pdbx_strand_id
1 'polypeptide(L)'
;MKNTFTGAAAEKAVGDGGKAWSSGGSGSHVLARRVMQLVMFLVGFVVLWMFLYNSASSFGFPTFSHYFIDDDESSQILGFMYQAVYDPKLESVLRNASMEHKTVIMTTLNNAWAEPGSIFDLFLESFRLGNQTQKLINHLVVITLDQKAHARCLALHNHCYQLETKGDNFTGEAFFMTPDYLHMMWRRIEFLHSVLAMGYSFVFTDTDIMWLRDPFKQFYKDADFQIACDYFNGRSYDLNNMPNGGFTYVKSNSRTIWFYKFWFNSRKNYPKMHDQDVLNKIKKHPFISNMKLKIRFLSTSYFGGFCERKDEFDKVSTMHANCCIGVENKVSDLKVLLEDWKRYMALSENEKKQSHISWSVSQSCR
;
A
#
# COMPACT_ATOMS: atom_id res chain seq x y z
N MET A 1 40.99 25.50 -73.32
CA MET A 1 42.31 25.29 -72.67
C MET A 1 42.86 26.64 -72.26
N LYS A 2 43.27 26.75 -70.99
CA LYS A 2 43.59 28.00 -70.27
C LYS A 2 44.98 28.51 -70.65
N ASN A 3 45.04 29.76 -71.09
CA ASN A 3 46.10 30.75 -70.84
C ASN A 3 45.36 31.91 -70.11
N THR A 4 45.92 32.77 -69.26
CA THR A 4 47.28 33.32 -69.21
C THR A 4 47.48 33.98 -67.84
N PHE A 5 48.72 33.94 -67.36
CA PHE A 5 49.28 34.80 -66.31
C PHE A 5 49.54 36.22 -66.85
N THR A 6 49.52 37.22 -65.97
CA THR A 6 50.35 38.46 -65.90
C THR A 6 49.89 39.19 -64.63
N GLY A 7 50.67 39.89 -63.81
CA GLY A 7 52.08 40.28 -63.64
C GLY A 7 52.12 41.07 -62.30
N ALA A 8 53.10 40.85 -61.42
CA ALA A 8 54.29 41.68 -61.20
C ALA A 8 54.12 42.95 -60.34
N ALA A 9 54.95 43.03 -59.29
CA ALA A 9 55.64 44.21 -58.72
C ALA A 9 54.79 45.39 -58.15
N ALA A 10 55.28 46.34 -57.35
CA ALA A 10 56.34 46.48 -56.34
C ALA A 10 56.17 47.90 -55.74
N GLU A 11 56.74 48.11 -54.55
CA GLU A 11 57.39 49.35 -54.07
C GLU A 11 56.62 50.65 -53.66
N LYS A 12 57.13 51.19 -52.52
CA LYS A 12 57.35 52.61 -52.15
C LYS A 12 56.12 53.43 -51.69
N ALA A 13 56.21 54.41 -50.78
CA ALA A 13 57.25 54.95 -49.88
C ALA A 13 56.60 56.05 -48.99
N VAL A 14 57.17 56.27 -47.80
CA VAL A 14 57.33 57.55 -47.06
C VAL A 14 56.08 58.30 -46.53
N GLY A 15 56.13 58.67 -45.24
CA GLY A 15 55.29 59.72 -44.67
C GLY A 15 55.27 59.71 -43.14
N ASP A 16 56.23 60.40 -42.51
CA ASP A 16 56.35 60.65 -41.08
C ASP A 16 55.20 61.52 -40.52
N GLY A 17 54.85 61.34 -39.25
CA GLY A 17 53.98 62.25 -38.52
C GLY A 17 53.13 61.64 -37.42
N GLY A 18 53.64 61.66 -36.19
CA GLY A 18 52.79 61.61 -34.98
C GLY A 18 53.34 60.73 -33.86
N LYS A 19 54.18 61.30 -32.99
CA LYS A 19 54.57 60.70 -31.71
C LYS A 19 53.31 60.39 -30.87
N ALA A 20 53.03 59.10 -30.71
CA ALA A 20 51.99 58.60 -29.83
C ALA A 20 52.48 58.59 -28.37
N TRP A 21 51.71 59.25 -27.51
CA TRP A 21 51.75 59.05 -26.07
C TRP A 21 51.06 57.71 -25.75
N SER A 22 51.68 56.94 -24.87
CA SER A 22 51.29 55.64 -24.33
C SER A 22 49.81 55.46 -23.93
N SER A 23 49.27 54.25 -24.08
CA SER A 23 49.01 53.34 -22.93
C SER A 23 48.24 52.06 -23.30
N GLY A 24 48.80 50.92 -22.87
CA GLY A 24 48.12 49.72 -22.32
C GLY A 24 46.89 49.14 -23.01
N GLY A 25 47.09 48.14 -23.88
CA GLY A 25 46.00 47.35 -24.49
C GLY A 25 46.24 45.83 -24.47
N SER A 26 46.60 45.25 -23.32
CA SER A 26 46.68 43.78 -23.15
C SER A 26 45.90 43.25 -21.93
N GLY A 27 45.64 44.10 -20.93
CA GLY A 27 44.85 43.73 -19.75
C GLY A 27 43.35 43.57 -20.03
N SER A 28 42.79 44.36 -20.96
CA SER A 28 41.34 44.48 -21.14
C SER A 28 40.67 43.24 -21.74
N HIS A 29 41.34 42.53 -22.67
CA HIS A 29 40.79 41.30 -23.25
C HIS A 29 40.83 40.10 -22.29
N VAL A 30 41.87 40.02 -21.44
CA VAL A 30 41.98 38.98 -20.41
C VAL A 30 40.99 39.25 -19.27
N LEU A 31 40.83 40.52 -18.89
CA LEU A 31 39.83 40.94 -17.89
C LEU A 31 38.41 40.67 -18.41
N ALA A 32 38.10 41.04 -19.65
CA ALA A 32 36.80 40.77 -20.26
C ALA A 32 36.49 39.26 -20.33
N ARG A 33 37.48 38.42 -20.65
CA ARG A 33 37.31 36.96 -20.66
C ARG A 33 37.08 36.39 -19.26
N ARG A 34 37.78 36.88 -18.25
CA ARG A 34 37.58 36.46 -16.84
C ARG A 34 36.23 36.94 -16.29
N VAL A 35 35.82 38.16 -16.63
CA VAL A 35 34.49 38.69 -16.27
C VAL A 35 33.40 37.86 -16.94
N MET A 36 33.54 37.54 -18.23
CA MET A 36 32.56 36.72 -18.95
C MET A 36 32.47 35.30 -18.36
N GLN A 37 33.59 34.70 -17.95
CA GLN A 37 33.61 33.40 -17.26
C GLN A 37 32.91 33.47 -15.89
N LEU A 38 33.14 34.54 -15.12
CA LEU A 38 32.45 34.77 -13.84
C LEU A 38 30.95 34.98 -14.03
N VAL A 39 30.53 35.74 -15.05
CA VAL A 39 29.12 35.92 -15.38
C VAL A 39 28.48 34.60 -15.78
N MET A 40 29.13 33.79 -16.62
CA MET A 40 28.62 32.47 -17.01
C MET A 40 28.52 31.52 -15.82
N PHE A 41 29.48 31.58 -14.87
CA PHE A 41 29.43 30.78 -13.65
C PHE A 41 28.29 31.22 -12.72
N LEU A 42 28.06 32.53 -12.58
CA LEU A 42 26.94 33.08 -11.81
C LEU A 42 25.59 32.73 -12.44
N VAL A 43 25.46 32.83 -13.76
CA VAL A 43 24.24 32.42 -14.48
C VAL A 43 24.02 30.92 -14.34
N GLY A 44 25.06 30.10 -14.47
CA GLY A 44 24.99 28.65 -14.23
C GLY A 44 24.56 28.33 -12.82
N PHE A 45 25.07 29.04 -11.81
CA PHE A 45 24.68 28.88 -10.41
C PHE A 45 23.23 29.31 -10.18
N VAL A 46 22.75 30.38 -10.80
CA VAL A 46 21.34 30.82 -10.71
C VAL A 46 20.41 29.82 -11.39
N VAL A 47 20.78 29.25 -12.54
CA VAL A 47 19.99 28.21 -13.21
C VAL A 47 19.98 26.92 -12.40
N LEU A 48 21.12 26.51 -11.84
CA LEU A 48 21.21 25.36 -10.94
C LEU A 48 20.41 25.59 -9.66
N TRP A 49 20.46 26.80 -9.10
CA TRP A 49 19.66 27.19 -7.93
C TRP A 49 18.17 27.24 -8.25
N MET A 50 17.77 27.70 -9.44
CA MET A 50 16.37 27.62 -9.89
C MET A 50 15.92 26.17 -10.14
N PHE A 51 16.79 25.29 -10.63
CA PHE A 51 16.49 23.85 -10.78
C PHE A 51 16.39 23.14 -9.42
N LEU A 52 17.30 23.45 -8.50
CA LEU A 52 17.28 22.94 -7.12
C LEU A 52 16.12 23.52 -6.31
N TYR A 53 15.77 24.79 -6.55
CA TYR A 53 14.60 25.44 -5.95
C TYR A 53 13.31 24.86 -6.52
N ASN A 54 13.18 24.65 -7.83
CA ASN A 54 12.00 24.00 -8.43
C ASN A 54 11.86 22.51 -8.05
N SER A 55 12.98 21.82 -7.82
CA SER A 55 12.96 20.43 -7.32
C SER A 55 12.72 20.34 -5.82
N ALA A 56 13.14 21.33 -5.02
CA ALA A 56 12.78 21.46 -3.60
C ALA A 56 11.34 21.97 -3.41
N SER A 57 10.83 22.83 -4.29
CA SER A 57 9.47 23.37 -4.27
C SER A 57 8.42 22.45 -4.88
N SER A 58 8.83 21.26 -5.34
CA SER A 58 7.91 20.15 -5.63
C SER A 58 7.45 19.42 -4.35
N PHE A 59 7.99 19.78 -3.17
CA PHE A 59 7.38 19.50 -1.87
C PHE A 59 6.51 20.68 -1.39
N GLY A 60 5.73 21.26 -2.30
CA GLY A 60 4.52 21.96 -1.89
C GLY A 60 3.53 20.92 -1.40
N PHE A 61 3.50 20.66 -0.08
CA PHE A 61 2.35 19.99 0.52
C PHE A 61 1.13 20.84 0.14
N PRO A 62 0.10 20.28 -0.53
CA PRO A 62 -1.16 20.98 -0.59
C PRO A 62 -1.58 21.21 0.85
N THR A 63 -1.68 22.47 1.23
CA THR A 63 -2.20 22.89 2.52
C THR A 63 -3.61 22.31 2.63
N PHE A 64 -3.75 21.22 3.39
CA PHE A 64 -5.04 20.78 3.94
C PHE A 64 -5.68 21.88 4.83
N SER A 65 -4.98 23.00 5.06
CA SER A 65 -5.31 24.09 5.96
C SER A 65 -6.56 24.90 5.61
N HIS A 66 -7.09 24.84 4.39
CA HIS A 66 -8.34 25.55 4.08
C HIS A 66 -9.61 24.76 4.41
N TYR A 67 -9.47 23.56 5.00
CA TYR A 67 -10.59 22.71 5.38
C TYR A 67 -10.68 22.41 6.88
N PHE A 68 -9.83 23.03 7.69
CA PHE A 68 -9.80 22.81 9.12
C PHE A 68 -9.34 24.09 9.80
N ILE A 69 -10.15 24.58 10.75
CA ILE A 69 -10.00 25.73 11.67
C ILE A 69 -11.10 26.79 11.41
N ASP A 70 -12.29 26.51 11.91
CA ASP A 70 -13.10 27.45 12.72
C ASP A 70 -14.14 26.65 13.55
N ASP A 71 -14.45 27.08 14.78
CA ASP A 71 -15.22 26.34 15.81
C ASP A 71 -16.67 25.92 15.42
N ASP A 72 -17.17 26.33 14.25
CA ASP A 72 -18.46 25.91 13.66
C ASP A 72 -18.37 24.56 12.88
N GLU A 73 -17.16 23.99 12.73
CA GLU A 73 -16.84 22.81 11.91
C GLU A 73 -17.25 21.44 12.48
N SER A 74 -17.66 21.33 13.75
CA SER A 74 -17.90 20.00 14.36
C SER A 74 -18.98 19.20 13.64
N SER A 75 -20.02 19.88 13.14
CA SER A 75 -21.14 19.28 12.39
C SER A 75 -20.78 18.97 10.94
N GLN A 76 -19.94 19.79 10.29
CA GLN A 76 -19.46 19.57 8.92
C GLN A 76 -18.39 18.48 8.85
N ILE A 77 -17.46 18.45 9.81
CA ILE A 77 -16.48 17.36 9.98
C ILE A 77 -17.19 16.04 10.23
N LEU A 78 -18.22 16.03 11.10
CA LEU A 78 -19.06 14.85 11.30
C LEU A 78 -19.79 14.44 10.02
N GLY A 79 -20.37 15.40 9.28
CA GLY A 79 -21.00 15.16 7.98
C GLY A 79 -20.03 14.59 6.93
N PHE A 80 -18.80 15.07 6.89
CA PHE A 80 -17.74 14.59 5.99
C PHE A 80 -17.20 13.20 6.38
N MET A 81 -17.07 12.95 7.68
CA MET A 81 -16.66 11.65 8.24
C MET A 81 -17.72 10.58 8.00
N TYR A 82 -19.00 10.91 8.12
CA TYR A 82 -20.10 9.97 7.96
C TYR A 82 -20.76 9.99 6.59
N GLN A 83 -20.12 10.60 5.58
CA GLN A 83 -20.54 10.48 4.17
C GLN A 83 -20.20 9.08 3.63
N ALA A 84 -20.80 8.06 4.24
CA ALA A 84 -20.81 6.68 3.82
C ALA A 84 -22.19 6.35 3.25
N VAL A 85 -22.22 5.57 2.17
CA VAL A 85 -23.49 5.10 1.61
C VAL A 85 -24.01 3.99 2.52
N TYR A 86 -25.11 4.26 3.23
CA TYR A 86 -25.81 3.23 3.97
C TYR A 86 -26.49 2.27 3.00
N ASP A 87 -26.17 0.98 3.12
CA ASP A 87 -26.82 -0.09 2.36
C ASP A 87 -27.52 -1.05 3.35
N PRO A 88 -28.86 -1.12 3.34
CA PRO A 88 -29.60 -2.00 4.24
C PRO A 88 -29.33 -3.50 3.99
N LYS A 89 -28.98 -3.90 2.77
CA LYS A 89 -28.60 -5.30 2.48
C LYS A 89 -27.27 -5.64 3.15
N LEU A 90 -26.29 -4.75 3.01
CA LEU A 90 -24.99 -4.89 3.67
C LEU A 90 -25.14 -4.92 5.19
N GLU A 91 -25.92 -4.00 5.75
CA GLU A 91 -26.21 -3.95 7.19
C GLU A 91 -26.79 -5.28 7.70
N SER A 92 -27.72 -5.88 6.93
CA SER A 92 -28.29 -7.17 7.30
C SER A 92 -27.27 -8.31 7.30
N VAL A 93 -26.36 -8.34 6.31
CA VAL A 93 -25.30 -9.37 6.24
C VAL A 93 -24.30 -9.18 7.38
N LEU A 94 -23.87 -7.94 7.64
CA LEU A 94 -22.93 -7.61 8.72
C LEU A 94 -23.52 -7.97 10.09
N ARG A 95 -24.79 -7.63 10.34
CA ARG A 95 -25.47 -7.96 11.59
C ARG A 95 -25.53 -9.47 11.82
N ASN A 96 -25.85 -10.24 10.79
CA ASN A 96 -25.97 -11.71 10.91
C ASN A 96 -24.61 -12.39 11.14
N ALA A 97 -23.52 -11.84 10.59
CA ALA A 97 -22.18 -12.36 10.75
C ALA A 97 -21.44 -11.83 12.00
N SER A 98 -22.01 -10.88 12.74
CA SER A 98 -21.29 -10.19 13.80
C SER A 98 -20.99 -11.06 15.02
N MET A 99 -19.78 -10.92 15.54
CA MET A 99 -19.37 -11.34 16.88
C MET A 99 -19.83 -10.31 17.93
N GLU A 100 -19.50 -10.59 19.20
CA GLU A 100 -19.59 -9.59 20.26
C GLU A 100 -18.89 -8.27 19.85
N HIS A 101 -19.44 -7.15 20.33
CA HIS A 101 -18.94 -5.79 20.02
C HIS A 101 -18.97 -5.42 18.52
N LYS A 102 -19.92 -6.01 17.75
CA LYS A 102 -20.09 -5.74 16.31
C LYS A 102 -18.81 -5.94 15.49
N THR A 103 -18.05 -6.99 15.80
CA THR A 103 -16.85 -7.35 15.02
C THR A 103 -17.20 -8.39 13.97
N VAL A 104 -16.82 -8.16 12.71
CA VAL A 104 -16.95 -9.13 11.61
C VAL A 104 -15.57 -9.49 11.05
N ILE A 105 -15.44 -10.66 10.42
CA ILE A 105 -14.28 -10.98 9.57
C ILE A 105 -14.69 -10.71 8.14
N MET A 106 -13.84 -10.04 7.36
CA MET A 106 -14.17 -9.63 5.99
C MET A 106 -13.07 -10.03 5.02
N THR A 107 -13.48 -10.44 3.83
CA THR A 107 -12.57 -10.68 2.71
C THR A 107 -13.19 -10.19 1.41
N THR A 108 -12.38 -10.00 0.37
CA THR A 108 -12.84 -9.68 -0.99
C THR A 108 -12.59 -10.85 -1.92
N LEU A 109 -13.54 -11.15 -2.81
CA LEU A 109 -13.45 -12.24 -3.78
C LEU A 109 -13.82 -11.75 -5.18
N ASN A 110 -12.99 -12.05 -6.16
CA ASN A 110 -13.33 -11.92 -7.58
C ASN A 110 -13.24 -13.27 -8.28
N ASN A 111 -13.68 -13.33 -9.54
CA ASN A 111 -13.76 -14.54 -10.34
C ASN A 111 -12.43 -15.30 -10.43
N ALA A 112 -11.29 -14.61 -10.54
CA ALA A 112 -9.98 -15.25 -10.66
C ALA A 112 -9.60 -16.07 -9.41
N TRP A 113 -10.09 -15.69 -8.23
CA TRP A 113 -9.83 -16.39 -6.96
C TRP A 113 -10.92 -17.41 -6.61
N ALA A 114 -12.05 -17.40 -7.33
CA ALA A 114 -13.25 -18.17 -7.03
C ALA A 114 -13.35 -19.52 -7.77
N GLU A 115 -12.45 -19.80 -8.72
CA GLU A 115 -12.46 -21.06 -9.47
C GLU A 115 -12.44 -22.29 -8.55
N PRO A 116 -13.18 -23.37 -8.87
CA PRO A 116 -13.21 -24.59 -8.05
C PRO A 116 -11.81 -25.18 -7.83
N GLY A 117 -11.50 -25.57 -6.58
CA GLY A 117 -10.18 -26.09 -6.19
C GLY A 117 -9.06 -25.04 -6.13
N SER A 118 -9.41 -23.76 -6.27
CA SER A 118 -8.50 -22.61 -6.19
C SER A 118 -8.46 -22.00 -4.77
N ILE A 119 -7.99 -20.77 -4.67
CA ILE A 119 -7.59 -20.10 -3.43
C ILE A 119 -8.75 -19.93 -2.46
N PHE A 120 -9.96 -19.63 -2.94
CA PHE A 120 -11.12 -19.50 -2.05
C PHE A 120 -11.47 -20.82 -1.33
N ASP A 121 -11.33 -21.96 -2.01
CA ASP A 121 -11.58 -23.26 -1.39
C ASP A 121 -10.55 -23.55 -0.28
N LEU A 122 -9.27 -23.27 -0.52
CA LEU A 122 -8.19 -23.39 0.48
C LEU A 122 -8.39 -22.42 1.65
N PHE A 123 -8.82 -21.19 1.37
CA PHE A 123 -9.13 -20.20 2.39
C PHE A 123 -10.19 -20.72 3.35
N LEU A 124 -11.32 -21.21 2.83
CA LEU A 124 -12.40 -21.79 3.66
C LEU A 124 -11.96 -23.09 4.36
N GLU A 125 -11.16 -23.93 3.70
CA GLU A 125 -10.56 -25.13 4.32
C GLU A 125 -9.67 -24.76 5.51
N SER A 126 -8.87 -23.69 5.41
CA SER A 126 -7.97 -23.27 6.48
C SER A 126 -8.73 -22.95 7.77
N PHE A 127 -9.88 -22.27 7.70
CA PHE A 127 -10.72 -22.04 8.88
C PHE A 127 -11.15 -23.34 9.56
N ARG A 128 -11.45 -24.39 8.78
CA ARG A 128 -11.91 -25.69 9.29
C ARG A 128 -10.78 -26.49 9.93
N LEU A 129 -9.56 -26.38 9.38
CA LEU A 129 -8.38 -27.10 9.84
C LEU A 129 -7.62 -26.39 10.96
N GLY A 130 -7.76 -25.06 11.07
CA GLY A 130 -7.05 -24.27 12.05
C GLY A 130 -7.49 -24.56 13.48
N ASN A 131 -6.56 -24.37 14.42
CA ASN A 131 -6.83 -24.57 15.83
C ASN A 131 -7.70 -23.42 16.37
N GLN A 132 -8.91 -23.75 16.83
CA GLN A 132 -9.91 -22.79 17.35
C GLN A 132 -10.43 -21.77 16.31
N THR A 133 -10.22 -22.01 15.01
CA THR A 133 -10.69 -21.11 13.93
C THR A 133 -12.03 -21.51 13.34
N GLN A 134 -12.47 -22.77 13.49
CA GLN A 134 -13.66 -23.28 12.80
C GLN A 134 -14.92 -22.44 13.07
N LYS A 135 -15.14 -22.01 14.31
CA LYS A 135 -16.27 -21.15 14.68
C LYS A 135 -16.23 -19.76 14.01
N LEU A 136 -15.03 -19.28 13.65
CA LEU A 136 -14.83 -17.95 13.07
C LEU A 136 -15.38 -17.86 11.64
N ILE A 137 -15.51 -18.99 10.94
CA ILE A 137 -16.10 -19.01 9.60
C ILE A 137 -17.54 -18.48 9.59
N ASN A 138 -18.29 -18.67 10.69
CA ASN A 138 -19.65 -18.14 10.84
C ASN A 138 -19.69 -16.61 10.87
N HIS A 139 -18.54 -15.97 11.10
CA HIS A 139 -18.40 -14.52 11.18
C HIS A 139 -17.67 -13.91 9.98
N LEU A 140 -17.31 -14.74 9.00
CA LEU A 140 -16.74 -14.32 7.73
C LEU A 140 -17.84 -13.70 6.87
N VAL A 141 -17.59 -12.52 6.31
CA VAL A 141 -18.38 -11.86 5.28
C VAL A 141 -17.52 -11.75 4.03
N VAL A 142 -18.00 -12.31 2.93
CA VAL A 142 -17.28 -12.32 1.65
C VAL A 142 -17.88 -11.25 0.75
N ILE A 143 -17.06 -10.25 0.41
CA ILE A 143 -17.42 -9.15 -0.47
C ILE A 143 -17.04 -9.52 -1.88
N THR A 144 -18.03 -9.80 -2.73
CA THR A 144 -17.81 -10.30 -4.08
C THR A 144 -17.85 -9.17 -5.09
N LEU A 145 -16.84 -9.12 -5.97
CA LEU A 145 -16.62 -8.02 -6.92
C LEU A 145 -17.29 -8.26 -8.29
N ASP A 146 -17.78 -9.48 -8.53
CA ASP A 146 -18.49 -9.86 -9.75
C ASP A 146 -19.52 -10.97 -9.49
N GLN A 147 -20.39 -11.20 -10.48
CA GLN A 147 -21.51 -12.15 -10.36
C GLN A 147 -21.06 -13.61 -10.25
N LYS A 148 -19.95 -14.01 -10.89
CA LYS A 148 -19.46 -15.38 -10.83
C LYS A 148 -18.90 -15.69 -9.46
N ALA A 149 -18.09 -14.77 -8.91
CA ALA A 149 -17.64 -14.83 -7.53
C ALA A 149 -18.81 -14.84 -6.53
N HIS A 150 -19.85 -14.05 -6.79
CA HIS A 150 -21.06 -14.02 -5.95
C HIS A 150 -21.79 -15.36 -5.93
N ALA A 151 -22.05 -15.94 -7.11
CA ALA A 151 -22.70 -17.24 -7.22
C ALA A 151 -21.87 -18.35 -6.55
N ARG A 152 -20.54 -18.34 -6.74
CA ARG A 152 -19.64 -19.28 -6.06
C ARG A 152 -19.67 -19.12 -4.55
N CYS A 153 -19.64 -17.88 -4.05
CA CYS A 153 -19.72 -17.60 -2.63
C CYS A 153 -21.00 -18.17 -2.02
N LEU A 154 -22.17 -17.88 -2.62
CA LEU A 154 -23.46 -18.35 -2.12
C LEU A 154 -23.57 -19.88 -2.11
N ALA A 155 -22.85 -20.58 -3.00
CA ALA A 155 -22.81 -22.03 -3.03
C ALA A 155 -21.98 -22.65 -1.89
N LEU A 156 -21.06 -21.88 -1.30
CA LEU A 156 -20.09 -22.38 -0.31
C LEU A 156 -20.21 -21.74 1.08
N HIS A 157 -20.85 -20.56 1.17
CA HIS A 157 -20.84 -19.71 2.35
C HIS A 157 -22.13 -18.89 2.48
N ASN A 158 -22.52 -18.60 3.72
CA ASN A 158 -23.83 -17.98 4.02
C ASN A 158 -23.81 -16.45 3.93
N HIS A 159 -22.68 -15.81 4.21
CA HIS A 159 -22.59 -14.35 4.34
C HIS A 159 -21.83 -13.76 3.16
N CYS A 160 -22.52 -13.64 2.03
CA CYS A 160 -21.99 -13.08 0.80
C CYS A 160 -22.68 -11.75 0.49
N TYR A 161 -21.91 -10.75 0.09
CA TYR A 161 -22.44 -9.46 -0.34
C TYR A 161 -21.78 -9.04 -1.65
N GLN A 162 -22.60 -8.79 -2.68
CA GLN A 162 -22.12 -8.31 -3.96
C GLN A 162 -21.94 -6.79 -3.92
N LEU A 163 -20.70 -6.33 -4.07
CA LEU A 163 -20.41 -4.91 -4.14
C LEU A 163 -20.80 -4.38 -5.52
N GLU A 164 -21.71 -3.42 -5.59
CA GLU A 164 -22.04 -2.76 -6.85
C GLU A 164 -20.87 -1.90 -7.34
N THR A 165 -20.41 -2.21 -8.55
CA THR A 165 -19.37 -1.48 -9.27
C THR A 165 -20.00 -0.92 -10.55
N LYS A 166 -20.51 0.32 -10.48
CA LYS A 166 -21.19 0.94 -11.64
C LYS A 166 -20.18 1.18 -12.76
N GLY A 167 -20.12 0.27 -13.74
CA GLY A 167 -19.33 0.41 -14.96
C GLY A 167 -17.91 -0.19 -14.91
N ASP A 168 -17.49 -0.74 -13.77
CA ASP A 168 -16.16 -1.33 -13.63
C ASP A 168 -16.21 -2.86 -13.79
N ASN A 169 -15.32 -3.41 -14.63
CA ASN A 169 -15.24 -4.85 -14.89
C ASN A 169 -14.07 -5.49 -14.12
N PHE A 170 -14.33 -6.02 -12.92
CA PHE A 170 -13.31 -6.69 -12.09
C PHE A 170 -13.25 -8.22 -12.28
N THR A 171 -13.75 -8.75 -13.40
CA THR A 171 -13.87 -10.22 -13.62
C THR A 171 -12.53 -10.94 -13.88
N GLY A 172 -11.43 -10.20 -14.08
CA GLY A 172 -10.10 -10.76 -14.35
C GLY A 172 -9.17 -10.77 -13.14
N GLU A 173 -8.02 -11.44 -13.27
CA GLU A 173 -6.92 -11.24 -12.32
C GLU A 173 -6.44 -9.79 -12.44
N ALA A 174 -6.56 -9.02 -11.36
CA ALA A 174 -6.07 -7.65 -11.32
C ALA A 174 -4.55 -7.71 -11.10
N PHE A 175 -3.80 -7.75 -12.21
CA PHE A 175 -2.34 -7.76 -12.14
C PHE A 175 -1.84 -6.57 -11.32
N PHE A 176 -0.85 -6.83 -10.48
CA PHE A 176 -0.30 -5.87 -9.53
C PHE A 176 0.05 -4.53 -10.22
N MET A 177 -0.35 -3.42 -9.61
CA MET A 177 -0.14 -2.03 -10.09
C MET A 177 -0.84 -1.62 -11.40
N THR A 178 -1.72 -2.46 -11.96
CA THR A 178 -2.59 -2.01 -13.06
C THR A 178 -3.61 -0.96 -12.60
N PRO A 179 -4.16 -0.13 -13.52
CA PRO A 179 -5.23 0.80 -13.17
C PRO A 179 -6.42 0.13 -12.48
N ASP A 180 -6.81 -1.05 -12.95
CA ASP A 180 -7.91 -1.84 -12.37
C ASP A 180 -7.57 -2.33 -10.96
N TYR A 181 -6.32 -2.76 -10.73
CA TYR A 181 -5.82 -3.10 -9.39
C TYR A 181 -5.87 -1.90 -8.44
N LEU A 182 -5.37 -0.73 -8.87
CA LEU A 182 -5.37 0.48 -8.06
C LEU A 182 -6.80 0.91 -7.71
N HIS A 183 -7.70 0.90 -8.70
CA HIS A 183 -9.12 1.22 -8.50
C HIS A 183 -9.77 0.26 -7.52
N MET A 184 -9.54 -1.05 -7.67
CA MET A 184 -10.03 -2.09 -6.76
C MET A 184 -9.54 -1.90 -5.32
N MET A 185 -8.25 -1.61 -5.11
CA MET A 185 -7.68 -1.38 -3.78
C MET A 185 -8.27 -0.13 -3.13
N TRP A 186 -8.42 0.97 -3.87
CA TRP A 186 -9.04 2.17 -3.32
C TRP A 186 -10.52 2.00 -3.02
N ARG A 187 -11.23 1.24 -3.85
CA ARG A 187 -12.63 0.87 -3.60
C ARG A 187 -12.78 0.02 -2.34
N ARG A 188 -11.84 -0.89 -2.06
CA ARG A 188 -11.75 -1.62 -0.79
C ARG A 188 -11.65 -0.66 0.39
N ILE A 189 -10.74 0.33 0.36
CA ILE A 189 -10.61 1.31 1.46
C ILE A 189 -11.90 2.10 1.67
N GLU A 190 -12.56 2.55 0.60
CA GLU A 190 -13.85 3.27 0.68
C GLU A 190 -14.99 2.40 1.23
N PHE A 191 -15.02 1.13 0.84
CA PHE A 191 -15.99 0.18 1.36
C PHE A 191 -15.77 -0.07 2.86
N LEU A 192 -14.53 -0.32 3.28
CA LEU A 192 -14.18 -0.52 4.69
C LEU A 192 -14.47 0.72 5.55
N HIS A 193 -14.29 1.93 4.99
CA HIS A 193 -14.75 3.16 5.62
C HIS A 193 -16.26 3.12 5.93
N SER A 194 -17.06 2.65 4.97
CA SER A 194 -18.53 2.57 5.13
C SER A 194 -18.92 1.57 6.21
N VAL A 195 -18.22 0.44 6.32
CA VAL A 195 -18.40 -0.54 7.41
C VAL A 195 -18.12 0.08 8.78
N LEU A 196 -17.03 0.86 8.92
CA LEU A 196 -16.73 1.57 10.16
C LEU A 196 -17.81 2.59 10.49
N ALA A 197 -18.28 3.35 9.51
CA ALA A 197 -19.32 4.36 9.68
C ALA A 197 -20.67 3.76 10.13
N MET A 198 -20.97 2.50 9.75
CA MET A 198 -22.12 1.74 10.24
C MET A 198 -21.92 1.17 11.66
N GLY A 199 -20.75 1.38 12.28
CA GLY A 199 -20.46 0.98 13.66
C GLY A 199 -19.88 -0.42 13.80
N TYR A 200 -19.46 -1.07 12.70
CA TYR A 200 -18.86 -2.41 12.74
C TYR A 200 -17.34 -2.32 12.79
N SER A 201 -16.75 -2.99 13.77
CA SER A 201 -15.33 -3.31 13.76
C SER A 201 -15.10 -4.47 12.79
N PHE A 202 -13.91 -4.57 12.21
CA PHE A 202 -13.62 -5.68 11.31
C PHE A 202 -12.20 -6.21 11.44
N VAL A 203 -12.04 -7.51 11.20
CA VAL A 203 -10.78 -8.10 10.76
C VAL A 203 -10.87 -8.24 9.25
N PHE A 204 -10.01 -7.56 8.49
CA PHE A 204 -9.89 -7.78 7.05
C PHE A 204 -8.79 -8.80 6.78
N THR A 205 -9.03 -9.71 5.84
CA THR A 205 -8.07 -10.72 5.40
C THR A 205 -8.20 -10.92 3.89
N ASP A 206 -7.08 -10.92 3.16
CA ASP A 206 -7.06 -11.38 1.77
C ASP A 206 -7.34 -12.89 1.71
N THR A 207 -7.84 -13.37 0.57
CA THR A 207 -8.21 -14.78 0.37
C THR A 207 -7.01 -15.72 0.32
N ASP A 208 -5.80 -15.21 0.10
CA ASP A 208 -4.56 -15.97 0.08
C ASP A 208 -3.85 -16.01 1.45
N ILE A 209 -4.60 -15.77 2.53
CA ILE A 209 -4.15 -15.87 3.91
C ILE A 209 -4.82 -17.06 4.58
N MET A 210 -4.03 -18.05 4.97
CA MET A 210 -4.53 -19.24 5.67
C MET A 210 -4.66 -18.98 7.17
N TRP A 211 -5.81 -19.34 7.75
CA TRP A 211 -6.11 -19.19 9.17
C TRP A 211 -5.73 -20.47 9.92
N LEU A 212 -4.58 -20.45 10.59
CA LEU A 212 -4.01 -21.62 11.27
C LEU A 212 -4.34 -21.65 12.77
N ARG A 213 -4.52 -20.49 13.40
CA ARG A 213 -4.92 -20.38 14.81
C ARG A 213 -5.78 -19.13 15.02
N ASP A 214 -6.69 -19.19 15.99
CA ASP A 214 -7.48 -18.03 16.43
C ASP A 214 -6.56 -16.82 16.75
N PRO A 215 -6.60 -15.72 15.95
CA PRO A 215 -5.70 -14.59 16.11
C PRO A 215 -6.18 -13.59 17.17
N PHE A 216 -7.42 -13.70 17.68
CA PHE A 216 -8.02 -12.64 18.51
C PHE A 216 -7.27 -12.39 19.81
N LYS A 217 -6.58 -13.41 20.34
CA LYS A 217 -5.73 -13.29 21.53
C LYS A 217 -4.44 -12.50 21.28
N GLN A 218 -4.03 -12.34 20.03
CA GLN A 218 -2.81 -11.61 19.64
C GLN A 218 -3.06 -10.13 19.39
N PHE A 219 -4.32 -9.70 19.32
CA PHE A 219 -4.66 -8.30 19.07
C PHE A 219 -4.47 -7.41 20.31
N TYR A 220 -3.99 -6.20 20.05
CA TYR A 220 -3.80 -5.17 21.07
C TYR A 220 -5.14 -4.54 21.48
N LYS A 221 -5.50 -4.69 22.76
CA LYS A 221 -6.76 -4.15 23.31
C LYS A 221 -6.82 -2.62 23.29
N ASP A 222 -5.69 -1.94 23.37
CA ASP A 222 -5.57 -0.48 23.38
C ASP A 222 -5.50 0.16 22.00
N ALA A 223 -5.42 -0.62 20.92
CA ALA A 223 -5.26 -0.11 19.56
C ALA A 223 -6.59 0.17 18.85
N ASP A 224 -6.56 1.16 17.94
CA ASP A 224 -7.67 1.53 17.06
C ASP A 224 -7.55 0.80 15.70
N PHE A 225 -6.34 0.82 15.13
CA PHE A 225 -6.00 0.27 13.83
C PHE A 225 -4.77 -0.63 13.96
N GLN A 226 -4.89 -1.88 13.53
CA GLN A 226 -3.82 -2.86 13.60
C GLN A 226 -3.62 -3.50 12.23
N ILE A 227 -2.37 -3.66 11.79
CA ILE A 227 -2.04 -4.14 10.45
C ILE A 227 -0.86 -5.10 10.49
N ALA A 228 -0.92 -6.16 9.67
CA ALA A 228 0.21 -7.05 9.44
C ALA A 228 1.38 -6.32 8.77
N CYS A 229 2.53 -6.98 8.67
CA CYS A 229 3.73 -6.39 8.10
C CYS A 229 4.40 -7.34 7.12
N ASP A 230 5.05 -6.79 6.09
CA ASP A 230 6.02 -7.54 5.30
C ASP A 230 7.33 -7.73 6.06
N TYR A 231 7.71 -6.73 6.88
CA TYR A 231 8.85 -6.79 7.80
C TYR A 231 8.47 -6.20 9.16
N PHE A 232 8.66 -6.97 10.23
CA PHE A 232 8.40 -6.53 11.60
C PHE A 232 9.68 -6.25 12.39
N ASN A 233 9.88 -5.01 12.81
CA ASN A 233 11.10 -4.55 13.47
C ASN A 233 11.16 -4.86 14.98
N GLY A 234 10.21 -5.63 15.51
CA GLY A 234 10.14 -6.00 16.92
C GLY A 234 9.35 -5.02 17.80
N ARG A 235 8.94 -3.85 17.30
CA ARG A 235 8.20 -2.83 18.09
C ARG A 235 6.85 -2.50 17.44
N SER A 236 5.77 -2.97 18.05
CA SER A 236 4.42 -2.84 17.48
C SER A 236 3.90 -1.42 17.35
N TYR A 237 4.43 -0.43 18.07
CA TYR A 237 4.01 0.97 17.97
C TYR A 237 4.89 1.78 17.02
N ASP A 238 5.98 1.20 16.50
CA ASP A 238 6.93 1.93 15.68
C ASP A 238 6.39 2.10 14.25
N LEU A 239 6.11 3.35 13.87
CA LEU A 239 5.62 3.72 12.54
C LEU A 239 6.66 3.46 11.43
N ASN A 240 7.87 3.00 11.73
CA ASN A 240 8.86 2.57 10.74
C ASN A 240 8.61 1.14 10.19
N ASN A 241 7.74 0.33 10.81
CA ASN A 241 7.38 -0.99 10.26
C ASN A 241 6.77 -0.87 8.84
N MET A 242 6.92 -1.90 8.02
CA MET A 242 6.37 -1.95 6.65
C MET A 242 5.01 -2.66 6.67
N PRO A 243 3.88 -1.94 6.69
CA PRO A 243 2.55 -2.54 6.74
C PRO A 243 2.25 -3.36 5.50
N ASN A 244 1.57 -4.49 5.70
CA ASN A 244 0.98 -5.31 4.65
C ASN A 244 -0.56 -5.18 4.72
N GLY A 245 -1.19 -4.73 3.63
CA GLY A 245 -2.63 -4.47 3.55
C GLY A 245 -3.52 -5.72 3.53
N GLY A 246 -2.93 -6.91 3.45
CA GLY A 246 -3.65 -8.17 3.35
C GLY A 246 -4.30 -8.61 4.66
N PHE A 247 -3.83 -8.14 5.82
CA PHE A 247 -4.46 -8.46 7.10
C PHE A 247 -4.51 -7.25 8.05
N THR A 248 -5.71 -6.88 8.51
CA THR A 248 -5.90 -5.79 9.48
C THR A 248 -6.95 -6.14 10.53
N TYR A 249 -6.85 -5.56 11.71
CA TYR A 249 -7.94 -5.50 12.69
C TYR A 249 -8.20 -4.05 13.07
N VAL A 250 -9.43 -3.58 12.82
CA VAL A 250 -9.81 -2.18 12.96
C VAL A 250 -11.08 -2.09 13.80
N LYS A 251 -11.02 -1.26 14.84
CA LYS A 251 -12.19 -1.00 15.69
C LYS A 251 -12.97 0.17 15.13
N SER A 252 -14.29 0.06 15.08
CA SER A 252 -15.13 1.20 14.71
C SER A 252 -15.12 2.24 15.84
N ASN A 253 -14.59 3.42 15.53
CA ASN A 253 -14.71 4.62 16.34
C ASN A 253 -14.46 5.87 15.47
N SER A 254 -14.65 7.06 16.03
CA SER A 254 -14.49 8.31 15.29
C SER A 254 -13.10 8.47 14.66
N ARG A 255 -12.02 7.97 15.30
CA ARG A 255 -10.65 8.08 14.78
C ARG A 255 -10.43 7.20 13.55
N THR A 256 -10.93 5.97 13.55
CA THR A 256 -10.76 5.04 12.42
C THR A 256 -11.66 5.39 11.25
N ILE A 257 -12.89 5.85 11.51
CA ILE A 257 -13.78 6.41 10.47
C ILE A 257 -13.08 7.58 9.78
N TRP A 258 -12.60 8.56 10.55
CA TRP A 258 -11.84 9.67 10.01
C TRP A 258 -10.59 9.20 9.24
N PHE A 259 -9.83 8.27 9.81
CA PHE A 259 -8.56 7.80 9.24
C PHE A 259 -8.76 7.12 7.89
N TYR A 260 -9.76 6.25 7.75
CA TYR A 260 -10.06 5.60 6.47
C TYR A 260 -10.48 6.60 5.39
N LYS A 261 -11.24 7.64 5.75
CA LYS A 261 -11.57 8.74 4.84
C LYS A 261 -10.34 9.54 4.42
N PHE A 262 -9.47 9.86 5.38
CA PHE A 262 -8.20 10.56 5.14
C PHE A 262 -7.28 9.73 4.24
N TRP A 263 -7.15 8.44 4.49
CA TRP A 263 -6.35 7.51 3.70
C TRP A 263 -6.88 7.40 2.27
N PHE A 264 -8.18 7.16 2.10
CA PHE A 264 -8.83 7.13 0.79
C PHE A 264 -8.59 8.42 -0.01
N ASN A 265 -8.78 9.59 0.62
CA ASN A 265 -8.60 10.88 -0.05
C ASN A 265 -7.14 11.19 -0.40
N SER A 266 -6.18 10.66 0.38
CA SER A 266 -4.74 10.84 0.13
C SER A 266 -4.31 10.29 -1.23
N ARG A 267 -5.03 9.32 -1.81
CA ARG A 267 -4.76 8.82 -3.17
C ARG A 267 -4.68 9.91 -4.24
N LYS A 268 -5.41 11.02 -4.07
CA LYS A 268 -5.40 12.15 -5.02
C LYS A 268 -4.01 12.80 -5.12
N ASN A 269 -3.25 12.78 -4.02
CA ASN A 269 -1.88 13.29 -3.97
C ASN A 269 -0.85 12.24 -4.41
N TYR A 270 -1.26 10.97 -4.54
CA TYR A 270 -0.41 9.83 -4.89
C TYR A 270 -1.09 8.93 -5.95
N PRO A 271 -1.46 9.46 -7.13
CA PRO A 271 -2.37 8.79 -8.06
C PRO A 271 -1.84 7.49 -8.69
N LYS A 272 -0.53 7.23 -8.57
CA LYS A 272 0.14 6.02 -9.10
C LYS A 272 0.54 5.02 -8.02
N MET A 273 0.13 5.26 -6.77
CA MET A 273 0.46 4.40 -5.63
C MET A 273 -0.78 3.62 -5.19
N HIS A 274 -0.56 2.38 -4.79
CA HIS A 274 -1.61 1.59 -4.17
C HIS A 274 -1.81 1.99 -2.69
N ASP A 275 -2.84 1.42 -2.07
CA ASP A 275 -3.27 1.72 -0.71
C ASP A 275 -2.13 1.61 0.32
N GLN A 276 -1.38 0.50 0.34
CA GLN A 276 -0.28 0.27 1.30
C GLN A 276 0.93 1.21 1.07
N ASP A 277 1.25 1.54 -0.18
CA ASP A 277 2.27 2.56 -0.48
C ASP A 277 1.87 3.93 0.07
N VAL A 278 0.61 4.33 -0.13
CA VAL A 278 0.11 5.58 0.41
C VAL A 278 0.05 5.54 1.94
N LEU A 279 -0.33 4.42 2.54
CA LEU A 279 -0.28 4.24 3.99
C LEU A 279 1.14 4.50 4.53
N ASN A 280 2.16 3.98 3.83
CA ASN A 280 3.56 4.23 4.18
C ASN A 280 3.93 5.72 4.12
N LYS A 281 3.37 6.48 3.18
CA LYS A 281 3.58 7.94 3.08
C LYS A 281 2.86 8.71 4.19
N ILE A 282 1.64 8.32 4.53
CA ILE A 282 0.78 9.13 5.41
C ILE A 282 0.83 8.72 6.89
N LYS A 283 1.29 7.52 7.24
CA LYS A 283 1.25 7.01 8.63
C LYS A 283 1.99 7.88 9.67
N LYS A 284 2.90 8.76 9.23
CA LYS A 284 3.63 9.73 10.07
C LYS A 284 3.10 11.17 9.94
N HIS A 285 2.00 11.38 9.20
CA HIS A 285 1.44 12.70 8.98
C HIS A 285 0.96 13.31 10.31
N PRO A 286 1.20 14.62 10.59
CA PRO A 286 0.84 15.26 11.86
C PRO A 286 -0.65 15.12 12.24
N PHE A 287 -1.53 15.02 11.25
CA PHE A 287 -2.97 14.81 11.50
C PHE A 287 -3.28 13.49 12.20
N ILE A 288 -2.51 12.43 11.95
CA ILE A 288 -2.69 11.14 12.63
C ILE A 288 -2.37 11.28 14.12
N SER A 289 -1.26 11.96 14.45
CA SER A 289 -0.92 12.24 15.85
C SER A 289 -1.93 13.18 16.52
N ASN A 290 -2.43 14.19 15.81
CA ASN A 290 -3.43 15.13 16.34
C ASN A 290 -4.74 14.42 16.68
N MET A 291 -5.17 13.47 15.85
CA MET A 291 -6.34 12.62 16.10
C MET A 291 -6.10 11.56 17.20
N LYS A 292 -4.85 11.42 17.68
CA LYS A 292 -4.43 10.43 18.68
C LYS A 292 -4.80 9.00 18.27
N LEU A 293 -4.74 8.70 16.97
CA LEU A 293 -5.02 7.37 16.43
C LEU A 293 -3.94 6.39 16.90
N LYS A 294 -4.35 5.29 17.52
CA LYS A 294 -3.43 4.25 18.00
C LYS A 294 -3.24 3.16 16.96
N ILE A 295 -2.14 3.28 16.21
CA ILE A 295 -1.70 2.29 15.22
C ILE A 295 -0.83 1.23 15.89
N ARG A 296 -1.09 -0.05 15.62
CA ARG A 296 -0.18 -1.14 15.97
C ARG A 296 0.16 -2.01 14.76
N PHE A 297 1.38 -2.49 14.73
CA PHE A 297 1.90 -3.43 13.75
C PHE A 297 1.93 -4.83 14.36
N LEU A 298 1.39 -5.79 13.62
CA LEU A 298 1.28 -7.17 14.05
C LEU A 298 2.58 -7.92 13.71
N SER A 299 3.06 -8.73 14.65
CA SER A 299 4.34 -9.44 14.51
C SER A 299 4.26 -10.55 13.46
N THR A 300 5.30 -10.67 12.63
CA THR A 300 5.44 -11.75 11.63
C THR A 300 5.60 -13.14 12.25
N SER A 301 5.80 -13.25 13.57
CA SER A 301 5.74 -14.53 14.29
C SER A 301 4.33 -15.09 14.46
N TYR A 302 3.31 -14.22 14.48
CA TYR A 302 1.90 -14.62 14.58
C TYR A 302 1.17 -14.45 13.24
N PHE A 303 1.49 -13.39 12.50
CA PHE A 303 0.90 -13.05 11.21
C PHE A 303 1.97 -13.17 10.14
N GLY A 304 2.31 -14.42 9.83
CA GLY A 304 3.42 -14.75 8.95
C GLY A 304 3.09 -14.52 7.48
N GLY A 305 4.14 -14.53 6.66
CA GLY A 305 4.03 -14.51 5.22
C GLY A 305 5.16 -15.31 4.58
N PHE A 306 5.02 -15.72 3.32
CA PHE A 306 6.08 -16.40 2.59
C PHE A 306 7.35 -15.54 2.44
N CYS A 307 7.23 -14.20 2.41
CA CYS A 307 8.39 -13.30 2.40
C CYS A 307 9.26 -13.43 3.67
N GLU A 308 8.63 -13.61 4.83
CA GLU A 308 9.28 -13.74 6.15
C GLU A 308 8.79 -14.99 6.85
N ARG A 309 9.05 -16.14 6.24
CA ARG A 309 8.58 -17.40 6.78
C ARG A 309 9.40 -17.77 8.02
N LYS A 310 8.73 -17.81 9.18
CA LYS A 310 9.29 -18.31 10.44
C LYS A 310 8.77 -19.71 10.72
N ASP A 311 9.66 -20.62 11.08
CA ASP A 311 9.35 -22.01 11.47
C ASP A 311 8.80 -22.09 12.91
N GLU A 312 7.84 -21.21 13.27
CA GLU A 312 7.23 -21.10 14.60
C GLU A 312 5.76 -21.59 14.58
N PHE A 313 5.55 -22.88 14.27
CA PHE A 313 4.23 -23.50 14.14
C PHE A 313 3.35 -23.39 15.41
N ASP A 314 3.97 -23.33 16.58
CA ASP A 314 3.30 -23.16 17.86
C ASP A 314 2.66 -21.78 18.00
N LYS A 315 3.27 -20.75 17.39
CA LYS A 315 2.82 -19.35 17.48
C LYS A 315 1.93 -18.91 16.34
N VAL A 316 2.23 -19.35 15.11
CA VAL A 316 1.59 -18.82 13.89
C VAL A 316 0.06 -18.86 13.99
N SER A 317 -0.57 -17.75 13.67
CA SER A 317 -2.03 -17.58 13.61
C SER A 317 -2.52 -17.50 12.18
N THR A 318 -1.81 -16.77 11.32
CA THR A 318 -2.09 -16.71 9.90
C THR A 318 -0.82 -16.83 9.08
N MET A 319 -0.93 -17.34 7.85
CA MET A 319 0.16 -17.30 6.86
C MET A 319 -0.35 -16.72 5.54
N HIS A 320 0.29 -15.64 5.09
CA HIS A 320 0.01 -15.00 3.80
C HIS A 320 0.91 -15.57 2.69
N ALA A 321 0.34 -15.92 1.53
CA ALA A 321 1.11 -16.15 0.31
C ALA A 321 1.61 -14.83 -0.35
N ASN A 322 2.12 -13.89 0.46
CA ASN A 322 2.79 -12.68 -0.03
C ASN A 322 4.13 -13.05 -0.72
N CYS A 323 4.68 -12.16 -1.54
CA CYS A 323 5.84 -12.47 -2.40
C CYS A 323 5.66 -13.65 -3.37
N CYS A 324 4.43 -14.14 -3.56
CA CYS A 324 4.12 -15.12 -4.59
C CYS A 324 3.27 -14.49 -5.69
N ILE A 325 3.62 -14.76 -6.95
CA ILE A 325 2.95 -14.19 -8.12
C ILE A 325 2.21 -15.31 -8.86
N GLY A 326 0.96 -15.03 -9.25
CA GLY A 326 0.11 -15.93 -10.01
C GLY A 326 -0.71 -16.87 -9.14
N VAL A 327 -1.98 -17.04 -9.50
CA VAL A 327 -2.94 -17.88 -8.78
C VAL A 327 -2.47 -19.33 -8.67
N GLU A 328 -1.96 -19.92 -9.76
CA GLU A 328 -1.54 -21.33 -9.77
C GLU A 328 -0.39 -21.61 -8.79
N ASN A 329 0.62 -20.74 -8.76
CA ASN A 329 1.75 -20.84 -7.84
C ASN A 329 1.28 -20.72 -6.38
N LYS A 330 0.40 -19.76 -6.10
CA LYS A 330 -0.20 -19.59 -4.77
C LYS A 330 -0.97 -20.84 -4.34
N VAL A 331 -1.81 -21.40 -5.21
CA VAL A 331 -2.59 -22.62 -4.92
C VAL A 331 -1.67 -23.79 -4.59
N SER A 332 -0.60 -23.99 -5.37
CA SER A 332 0.38 -25.06 -5.14
C SER A 332 1.02 -24.95 -3.75
N ASP A 333 1.56 -23.78 -3.42
CA ASP A 333 2.29 -23.57 -2.17
C ASP A 333 1.38 -23.54 -0.94
N LEU A 334 0.16 -23.01 -1.08
CA LEU A 334 -0.83 -23.03 -0.01
C LEU A 334 -1.31 -24.45 0.30
N LYS A 335 -1.44 -25.34 -0.70
CA LYS A 335 -1.73 -26.76 -0.47
C LYS A 335 -0.63 -27.43 0.34
N VAL A 336 0.63 -27.20 -0.04
CA VAL A 336 1.80 -27.73 0.68
C VAL A 336 1.80 -27.23 2.14
N LEU A 337 1.55 -25.94 2.35
CA LEU A 337 1.45 -25.35 3.67
C LEU A 337 0.35 -26.01 4.53
N LEU A 338 -0.83 -26.26 3.96
CA LEU A 338 -1.93 -26.88 4.70
C LEU A 338 -1.63 -28.35 5.04
N GLU A 339 -0.88 -29.07 4.20
CA GLU A 339 -0.40 -30.42 4.53
C GLU A 339 0.64 -30.40 5.64
N ASP A 340 1.58 -29.46 5.63
CA ASP A 340 2.53 -29.26 6.73
C ASP A 340 1.80 -28.97 8.05
N TRP A 341 0.77 -28.12 7.99
CA TRP A 341 -0.08 -27.80 9.14
C TRP A 341 -0.81 -29.04 9.67
N LYS A 342 -1.41 -29.85 8.80
CA LYS A 342 -2.08 -31.10 9.18
C LYS A 342 -1.12 -32.05 9.90
N ARG A 343 0.10 -32.22 9.37
CA ARG A 343 1.14 -33.05 10.01
C ARG A 343 1.52 -32.51 11.39
N TYR A 344 1.75 -31.20 11.52
CA TYR A 344 2.05 -30.57 12.81
C TYR A 344 0.92 -30.79 13.83
N MET A 345 -0.34 -30.62 13.43
CA MET A 345 -1.48 -30.78 14.31
C MET A 345 -1.74 -32.22 14.73
N ALA A 346 -1.26 -33.21 13.98
CA ALA A 346 -1.35 -34.63 14.32
C ALA A 346 -0.34 -35.08 15.41
N LEU A 347 0.67 -34.27 15.71
CA LEU A 347 1.67 -34.57 16.73
C LEU A 347 1.14 -34.37 18.14
N SER A 348 1.64 -35.19 19.07
CA SER A 348 1.45 -34.98 20.51
C SER A 348 2.22 -33.74 21.01
N GLU A 349 1.83 -33.22 22.16
CA GLU A 349 2.49 -32.04 22.76
C GLU A 349 3.98 -32.29 23.09
N ASN A 350 4.37 -33.54 23.37
CA ASN A 350 5.77 -33.88 23.60
C ASN A 350 6.56 -33.88 22.28
N GLU A 351 5.99 -34.43 21.22
CA GLU A 351 6.61 -34.42 19.89
C GLU A 351 6.75 -33.00 19.35
N LYS A 352 5.75 -32.14 19.52
CA LYS A 352 5.84 -30.71 19.14
C LYS A 352 6.99 -29.98 19.82
N LYS A 353 7.30 -30.32 21.08
CA LYS A 353 8.42 -29.71 21.83
C LYS A 353 9.79 -30.25 21.41
N GLN A 354 9.85 -31.47 20.90
CA GLN A 354 11.10 -32.16 20.54
C GLN A 354 11.43 -32.07 19.05
N SER A 355 10.44 -31.75 18.21
CA SER A 355 10.58 -31.72 16.76
C SER A 355 11.02 -30.35 16.27
N HIS A 356 11.99 -30.34 15.36
CA HIS A 356 12.39 -29.16 14.58
C HIS A 356 11.63 -29.17 13.25
N ILE A 357 10.33 -28.87 13.29
CA ILE A 357 9.48 -28.85 12.10
C ILE A 357 9.71 -27.54 11.37
N SER A 358 9.96 -27.64 10.07
CA SER A 358 10.03 -26.50 9.18
C SER A 358 8.93 -26.57 8.14
N TRP A 359 8.57 -25.41 7.60
CA TRP A 359 7.70 -25.36 6.43
C TRP A 359 8.40 -25.95 5.22
N SER A 360 7.71 -26.79 4.48
CA SER A 360 8.18 -27.29 3.20
C SER A 360 8.39 -26.12 2.24
N VAL A 361 9.55 -26.09 1.58
CA VAL A 361 9.88 -25.07 0.59
C VAL A 361 9.41 -25.55 -0.78
N SER A 362 8.28 -25.04 -1.24
CA SER A 362 7.88 -25.23 -2.63
C SER A 362 8.71 -24.34 -3.57
N GLN A 363 8.83 -24.75 -4.83
CA GLN A 363 9.65 -24.05 -5.83
C GLN A 363 8.87 -22.95 -6.58
N SER A 364 7.54 -22.91 -6.47
CA SER A 364 6.69 -22.05 -7.29
C SER A 364 6.66 -20.59 -6.84
N CYS A 365 6.68 -20.31 -5.53
CA CYS A 365 6.77 -18.95 -4.99
C CYS A 365 8.22 -18.58 -4.59
N ARG A 366 9.15 -18.62 -5.56
CA ARG A 366 10.58 -18.27 -5.37
C ARG A 366 10.94 -16.87 -5.83
#